data_AF-A0A832PE76-F1
#
_entry.id   AF-A0A832PE76-F1
#
_cell.length_a   1.000
_cell.length_b   1.000
_cell.length_c   1.000
_cell.angle_alpha   90.00
_cell.angle_beta   90.00
_cell.angle_gamma   90.00
#
_symmetry.space_group_name_H-M   'P 1'
#
loop_
_entity.id
_entity.type
_entity.pdbx_description
1 polymer ?
#
loop_
_entity_poly.entity_id
_entity_poly.type
_entity_poly.pdbx_seq_one_letter_code
_entity_poly.pdbx_strand_id
1 'polypeptide(L)'
;MSRILKFFLFIILFIIFFEAGVIGSYTLVTSQPPDVEKLIDTQLDILSSYLKMGKEVIGPKAETVNITNKMEVAEALQKRAQVDGVELETLNATTFEDLENGRVNVNITAIGYRENITESTGQIVIRPTARFMITATAAATVEDHEIKVDVGTIRILSVIRVY
;
A
#
# COMPACT_ATOMS: atom_id res chain seq x y z
N MET A 1 -28.37 -18.38 -42.61
CA MET A 1 -28.03 -17.81 -41.28
C MET A 1 -27.41 -16.44 -41.46
N SER A 2 -27.95 -15.41 -40.80
CA SER A 2 -27.36 -14.06 -40.78
C SER A 2 -25.93 -14.09 -40.24
N ARG A 3 -25.04 -13.27 -40.82
CA ARG A 3 -23.63 -13.18 -40.37
C ARG A 3 -23.54 -12.79 -38.90
N ILE A 4 -24.47 -11.96 -38.43
CA ILE A 4 -24.59 -11.57 -37.01
C ILE A 4 -24.90 -12.78 -36.13
N LEU A 5 -25.79 -13.68 -36.59
CA LEU A 5 -26.20 -14.85 -35.82
C LEU A 5 -25.05 -15.86 -35.68
N LYS A 6 -24.23 -16.01 -36.73
CA LYS A 6 -23.02 -16.84 -36.68
C LYS A 6 -21.99 -16.29 -35.69
N PHE A 7 -21.87 -14.96 -35.60
CA PHE A 7 -20.97 -14.31 -34.65
C PHE A 7 -21.39 -14.52 -33.19
N PHE A 8 -22.68 -14.34 -32.87
CA PHE A 8 -23.19 -14.63 -31.53
C PHE A 8 -23.07 -16.11 -31.16
N LEU A 9 -23.36 -17.02 -32.10
CA LEU A 9 -23.18 -18.46 -31.90
C LEU A 9 -21.72 -18.80 -31.60
N PHE A 10 -20.78 -18.17 -32.31
CA PHE A 10 -19.35 -18.33 -32.08
C PHE A 10 -18.93 -17.86 -30.68
N ILE A 11 -19.40 -16.71 -30.21
CA ILE A 11 -19.09 -16.21 -28.87
C ILE A 11 -19.62 -17.15 -27.78
N ILE A 12 -20.86 -17.63 -27.91
CA ILE A 12 -21.45 -18.56 -26.94
C ILE A 12 -20.66 -19.87 -26.91
N LEU A 13 -20.30 -20.40 -28.08
CA LEU A 13 -19.48 -21.60 -28.19
C LEU A 13 -18.10 -21.39 -27.54
N PHE A 14 -17.47 -20.25 -27.78
CA PHE A 14 -16.18 -19.90 -27.20
C PHE A 14 -16.23 -19.87 -25.68
N ILE A 15 -17.25 -19.24 -25.08
CA ILE A 15 -17.41 -19.18 -23.61
C ILE A 15 -17.55 -20.61 -23.04
N ILE A 16 -18.37 -21.46 -23.66
CA ILE A 16 -18.56 -22.85 -23.18
C ILE A 16 -17.25 -23.66 -23.25
N PHE A 17 -16.52 -23.57 -24.35
CA PHE A 17 -15.24 -24.28 -24.49
C PHE A 17 -14.15 -23.70 -23.59
N PHE A 18 -14.17 -22.39 -23.35
CA PHE A 18 -13.24 -21.72 -22.46
C PHE A 18 -13.42 -22.20 -21.01
N GLU A 19 -14.65 -22.22 -20.50
CA GLU A 19 -14.95 -22.73 -19.14
C GLU A 19 -14.55 -24.21 -18.98
N ALA A 20 -14.89 -25.05 -19.97
CA ALA A 20 -14.49 -26.46 -19.96
C ALA A 20 -12.97 -26.64 -19.97
N GLY A 21 -12.24 -25.78 -20.69
CA GLY A 21 -10.79 -25.75 -20.73
C GLY A 21 -10.15 -25.34 -19.41
N VAL A 22 -10.68 -24.31 -18.74
CA VAL A 22 -10.22 -23.86 -17.42
C VAL A 22 -10.42 -24.97 -16.39
N ILE A 23 -11.61 -25.56 -16.34
CA ILE A 23 -11.94 -26.68 -15.45
C ILE A 23 -11.01 -27.87 -15.72
N GLY A 24 -10.83 -28.24 -17.00
CA GLY A 24 -9.92 -29.32 -17.40
C GLY A 24 -8.48 -29.07 -16.94
N SER A 25 -7.96 -27.85 -17.15
CA SER A 25 -6.60 -27.50 -16.72
C SER A 25 -6.43 -27.58 -15.19
N TYR A 26 -7.43 -27.15 -14.43
CA TYR A 26 -7.41 -27.18 -12.97
C TYR A 26 -7.42 -28.63 -12.44
N THR A 27 -8.24 -29.51 -13.01
CA THR A 27 -8.26 -30.94 -12.62
C THR A 27 -6.95 -31.65 -12.94
N LEU A 28 -6.34 -31.36 -14.09
CA LEU A 28 -5.12 -32.00 -14.54
C LEU A 28 -3.91 -31.61 -13.66
N VAL A 29 -3.87 -30.36 -13.20
CA VAL A 29 -2.78 -29.87 -12.34
C VAL A 29 -2.99 -30.26 -10.87
N THR A 30 -4.23 -30.30 -10.37
CA THR A 30 -4.50 -30.51 -8.93
C THR A 30 -4.86 -31.94 -8.56
N SER A 31 -5.17 -32.81 -9.53
CA SER A 31 -5.66 -34.20 -9.31
C SER A 31 -6.87 -34.31 -8.37
N GLN A 32 -7.58 -33.20 -8.14
CA GLN A 32 -8.78 -33.12 -7.32
C GLN A 32 -9.99 -32.79 -8.21
N PRO A 33 -11.21 -33.26 -7.86
CA PRO A 33 -12.41 -32.90 -8.59
C PRO A 33 -12.58 -31.38 -8.58
N PRO A 34 -12.91 -30.76 -9.72
CA PRO A 34 -12.91 -29.31 -9.84
C PRO A 34 -14.09 -28.72 -9.07
N ASP A 35 -13.80 -27.75 -8.21
CA ASP A 35 -14.82 -26.96 -7.52
C ASP A 35 -15.30 -25.85 -8.45
N VAL A 36 -16.33 -26.17 -9.24
CA VAL A 36 -16.86 -25.32 -10.32
C VAL A 36 -17.37 -23.98 -9.77
N GLU A 37 -17.92 -23.98 -8.56
CA GLU A 37 -18.46 -22.78 -7.90
C GLU A 37 -17.34 -21.77 -7.60
N LYS A 38 -16.23 -22.23 -7.00
CA LYS A 38 -15.07 -21.37 -6.74
C LYS A 38 -14.41 -20.83 -8.01
N LEU A 39 -14.39 -21.61 -9.09
CA LEU A 39 -13.81 -21.17 -10.37
C LEU A 39 -14.66 -20.09 -11.04
N ILE A 40 -15.99 -20.16 -10.92
CA ILE A 40 -16.90 -19.13 -11.42
C ILE A 40 -16.78 -17.85 -10.57
N ASP A 41 -16.72 -17.98 -9.24
CA ASP A 41 -16.57 -16.84 -8.33
C ASP A 41 -15.24 -16.10 -8.55
N THR A 42 -14.14 -16.84 -8.72
CA THR A 42 -12.83 -16.25 -9.01
C THR A 42 -12.84 -15.51 -10.37
N GLN A 43 -13.54 -16.06 -11.36
CA GLN A 43 -13.67 -15.40 -12.67
C GLN A 43 -14.59 -14.18 -12.62
N LEU A 44 -15.66 -14.20 -11.82
CA LEU A 44 -16.52 -13.04 -11.55
C LEU A 44 -15.75 -11.94 -10.81
N ASP A 45 -14.90 -12.29 -9.85
CA ASP A 45 -14.05 -11.34 -9.13
C ASP A 45 -13.04 -10.68 -10.07
N ILE A 46 -12.40 -11.47 -10.96
CA ILE A 46 -11.50 -10.95 -11.99
C ILE A 46 -12.28 -10.04 -12.95
N LEU A 47 -13.40 -10.48 -13.50
CA LEU A 47 -14.23 -9.66 -14.40
C LEU A 47 -14.72 -8.38 -13.71
N SER A 48 -15.11 -8.44 -12.44
CA SER A 48 -15.50 -7.27 -11.67
C SER A 48 -14.32 -6.31 -11.44
N SER A 49 -13.11 -6.83 -11.25
CA SER A 49 -11.90 -6.02 -11.10
C SER A 49 -11.55 -5.27 -12.40
N TYR A 50 -11.75 -5.91 -13.56
CA TYR A 50 -11.58 -5.28 -14.88
C TYR A 50 -12.72 -4.32 -15.22
N LEU A 51 -13.98 -4.60 -14.82
CA LEU A 51 -15.12 -3.70 -15.02
C LEU A 51 -15.04 -2.45 -14.11
N LYS A 52 -14.37 -2.57 -12.97
CA LYS A 52 -14.09 -1.47 -12.03
C LYS A 52 -13.02 -0.49 -12.55
N MET A 53 -12.37 -0.72 -13.69
CA MET A 53 -11.46 0.29 -14.28
C MET A 53 -12.16 1.58 -14.77
N GLY A 54 -13.50 1.61 -14.82
CA GLY A 54 -14.28 2.81 -15.18
C GLY A 54 -14.95 3.55 -14.02
N LYS A 55 -14.91 3.01 -12.80
CA LYS A 55 -15.42 3.67 -11.59
C LYS A 55 -14.28 3.71 -10.60
N GLU A 56 -13.92 4.91 -10.14
CA GLU A 56 -12.99 5.12 -9.03
C GLU A 56 -13.15 4.00 -8.00
N VAL A 57 -12.04 3.37 -7.65
CA VAL A 57 -11.98 2.38 -6.57
C VAL A 57 -12.56 3.05 -5.32
N ILE A 58 -13.83 2.77 -5.02
CA ILE A 58 -14.48 3.14 -3.76
C ILE A 58 -13.95 2.15 -2.71
N GLY A 59 -12.65 2.21 -2.46
CA GLY A 59 -12.09 1.89 -1.15
C GLY A 59 -12.14 3.16 -0.29
N PRO A 60 -12.03 3.07 1.04
CA PRO A 60 -11.79 4.26 1.85
C PRO A 60 -10.58 5.00 1.25
N LYS A 61 -10.79 6.24 0.77
CA LYS A 61 -9.69 7.07 0.28
C LYS A 61 -8.83 7.37 1.50
N ALA A 62 -7.53 7.09 1.41
CA ALA A 62 -6.59 7.45 2.46
C ALA A 62 -6.61 8.97 2.65
N GLU A 63 -7.10 9.44 3.79
CA GLU A 63 -7.10 10.87 4.10
C GLU A 63 -5.72 11.25 4.65
N THR A 64 -5.15 12.32 4.10
CA THR A 64 -3.88 12.86 4.63
C THR A 64 -4.21 13.72 5.83
N VAL A 65 -3.61 13.38 6.97
CA VAL A 65 -3.88 14.02 8.25
C VAL A 65 -2.64 14.72 8.77
N ASN A 66 -2.82 15.92 9.31
CA ASN A 66 -1.73 16.69 9.87
C ASN A 66 -1.33 16.14 11.24
N ILE A 67 -0.02 15.93 11.42
CA ILE A 67 0.55 15.52 12.71
C ILE A 67 0.94 16.74 13.51
N THR A 68 0.47 16.83 14.75
CA THR A 68 0.82 17.91 15.68
C THR A 68 2.21 17.69 16.29
N ASN A 69 2.59 16.44 16.60
CA ASN A 69 3.87 16.09 17.25
C ASN A 69 4.96 15.60 16.27
N LYS A 70 5.19 16.33 15.16
CA LYS A 70 6.14 15.92 14.10
C LYS A 70 7.56 15.64 14.61
N MET A 71 8.05 16.44 15.57
CA MET A 71 9.41 16.33 16.10
C MET A 71 9.63 15.02 16.88
N GLU A 72 8.68 14.68 17.76
CA GLU A 72 8.75 13.44 18.55
C GLU A 72 8.64 12.20 17.67
N VAL A 73 7.77 12.25 16.65
CA VAL A 73 7.61 11.18 15.68
C VAL A 73 8.90 11.00 14.86
N ALA A 74 9.52 12.09 14.43
CA ALA A 74 10.76 12.04 13.66
C ALA A 74 11.92 11.46 14.49
N GLU A 75 12.08 11.85 15.75
CA GLU A 75 13.10 11.29 16.65
C GLU A 75 12.91 9.77 16.86
N ALA A 76 11.66 9.34 17.03
CA ALA A 76 11.38 7.92 17.18
C ALA A 76 11.57 7.12 15.89
N LEU A 77 11.22 7.70 14.73
CA LEU A 77 11.51 7.11 13.43
C LEU A 77 13.01 7.01 13.21
N GLN A 78 13.79 8.05 13.55
CA GLN A 78 15.24 8.05 13.47
C GLN A 78 15.84 6.90 14.29
N LYS A 79 15.44 6.78 15.55
CA LYS A 79 15.93 5.75 16.47
C LYS A 79 15.54 4.34 16.03
N ARG A 80 14.31 4.14 15.54
CA ARG A 80 13.81 2.81 15.12
C ARG A 80 14.31 2.40 13.74
N ALA A 81 14.47 3.33 12.81
CA ALA A 81 14.93 3.08 11.44
C ALA A 81 16.45 3.07 11.28
N GLN A 82 17.21 3.42 12.33
CA GLN A 82 18.68 3.46 12.32
C GLN A 82 19.22 4.35 11.19
N VAL A 83 18.70 5.57 11.13
CA VAL A 83 19.14 6.65 10.23
C VAL A 83 19.71 7.80 11.07
N ASP A 84 20.56 8.64 10.47
CA ASP A 84 21.20 9.74 11.20
C ASP A 84 20.27 10.94 11.37
N GLY A 85 19.26 11.08 10.49
CA GLY A 85 18.20 12.06 10.65
C GLY A 85 16.98 11.74 9.80
N VAL A 86 15.87 12.44 10.08
CA VAL A 86 14.59 12.36 9.36
C VAL A 86 14.14 13.76 8.99
N GLU A 87 13.72 13.95 7.74
CA GLU A 87 13.31 15.23 7.17
C GLU A 87 11.84 15.53 7.52
N LEU A 88 11.61 16.52 8.40
CA LEU A 88 10.29 16.85 8.95
C LEU A 88 9.28 17.29 7.86
N GLU A 89 9.74 17.93 6.80
CA GLU A 89 8.90 18.39 5.69
C GLU A 89 8.31 17.25 4.87
N THR A 90 9.01 16.10 4.85
CA THR A 90 8.58 14.90 4.12
C THR A 90 7.69 13.98 4.94
N LEU A 91 7.47 14.32 6.21
CA LEU A 91 6.71 13.52 7.15
C LEU A 91 5.22 13.69 6.89
N ASN A 92 4.61 12.65 6.32
CA ASN A 92 3.18 12.57 6.05
C ASN A 92 2.55 11.41 6.81
N ALA A 93 1.31 11.60 7.24
CA ALA A 93 0.48 10.53 7.78
C ALA A 93 -0.80 10.40 6.99
N THR A 94 -1.19 9.15 6.76
CA THR A 94 -2.42 8.81 6.06
C THR A 94 -3.21 7.80 6.89
N THR A 95 -4.53 7.98 6.95
CA THR A 95 -5.44 7.07 7.64
C THR A 95 -6.51 6.57 6.68
N PHE A 96 -6.98 5.34 6.89
CA PHE A 96 -8.15 4.78 6.23
C PHE A 96 -9.38 4.76 7.15
N GLU A 97 -9.19 5.11 8.43
CA GLU A 97 -10.21 5.09 9.48
C GLU A 97 -10.78 6.50 9.69
N ASP A 98 -12.10 6.58 9.94
CA ASP A 98 -12.78 7.83 10.23
C ASP A 98 -12.26 8.46 11.54
N LEU A 99 -11.97 9.76 11.48
CA LEU A 99 -11.40 10.55 12.58
C LEU A 99 -12.35 10.71 13.79
N GLU A 100 -13.63 10.34 13.66
CA GLU A 100 -14.63 10.45 14.72
C GLU A 100 -14.39 9.49 15.89
N ASN A 101 -13.67 8.38 15.68
CA ASN A 101 -13.47 7.34 16.69
C ASN A 101 -12.38 7.65 17.73
N GLY A 102 -11.75 8.83 17.67
CA GLY A 102 -10.80 9.34 18.67
C GLY A 102 -9.44 8.63 18.69
N ARG A 103 -9.36 7.33 18.39
CA ARG A 103 -8.12 6.59 18.13
C ARG A 103 -8.17 5.98 16.75
N VAL A 104 -7.13 6.24 15.96
CA VAL A 104 -7.03 5.76 14.57
C VAL A 104 -5.66 5.16 14.30
N ASN A 105 -5.59 4.17 13.42
CA ASN A 105 -4.31 3.69 12.90
C ASN A 105 -3.87 4.51 11.69
N VAL A 106 -2.64 5.03 11.74
CA VAL A 106 -2.07 5.85 10.68
C VAL A 106 -0.83 5.20 10.07
N ASN A 107 -0.69 5.39 8.77
CA ASN A 107 0.50 5.05 8.01
C ASN A 107 1.33 6.30 7.84
N ILE A 108 2.56 6.26 8.34
CA ILE A 108 3.51 7.36 8.34
C ILE A 108 4.56 7.09 7.27
N THR A 109 4.79 8.07 6.41
CA THR A 109 5.87 8.07 5.43
C THR A 109 6.80 9.24 5.70
N ALA A 110 8.11 9.00 5.65
CA ALA A 110 9.11 10.04 5.83
C ALA A 110 10.41 9.70 5.10
N ILE A 111 11.19 10.71 4.74
CA ILE A 111 12.54 10.54 4.20
C ILE A 111 13.56 10.69 5.33
N GLY A 112 14.31 9.62 5.60
CA GLY A 112 15.50 9.62 6.41
C GLY A 112 16.77 9.82 5.58
N TYR A 113 17.85 10.23 6.24
CA TYR A 113 19.17 10.34 5.62
C TYR A 113 20.25 9.77 6.54
N ARG A 114 21.34 9.33 5.92
CA ARG A 114 22.59 9.01 6.62
C ARG A 114 23.67 10.00 6.22
N GLU A 115 24.41 10.47 7.20
CA GLU A 115 25.47 11.44 7.02
C GLU A 115 26.82 10.74 7.16
N ASN A 116 27.80 11.17 6.37
CA ASN A 116 29.19 10.83 6.61
C ASN A 116 29.89 12.09 7.12
N ILE A 117 30.47 11.99 8.31
CA ILE A 117 31.23 13.07 8.93
C ILE A 117 32.69 12.85 8.57
N THR A 118 33.19 13.63 7.61
CA THR A 118 34.62 13.65 7.33
C THR A 118 35.25 14.80 8.10
N GLU A 119 36.05 14.48 9.11
CA GLU A 119 36.87 15.45 9.82
C GLU A 119 38.21 15.60 9.10
N SER A 120 38.43 16.77 8.50
CA SER A 120 39.74 17.20 8.01
C SER A 120 40.12 18.48 8.74
N THR A 121 41.36 18.56 9.23
CA THR A 121 41.93 19.65 10.06
C THR A 121 41.24 21.01 9.87
N GLY A 122 40.29 21.32 10.77
CA GLY A 122 39.61 22.62 10.86
C GLY A 122 38.25 22.75 10.16
N GLN A 123 37.79 21.75 9.40
CA GLN A 123 36.50 21.78 8.71
C GLN A 123 35.73 20.47 8.91
N ILE A 124 34.55 20.57 9.53
CA ILE A 124 33.57 19.48 9.57
C ILE A 124 32.71 19.59 8.32
N VAL A 125 32.78 18.59 7.44
CA VAL A 125 31.95 18.52 6.23
C VAL A 125 30.90 17.43 6.44
N ILE A 126 29.65 17.84 6.64
CA ILE A 126 28.50 16.94 6.77
C ILE A 126 27.87 16.78 5.38
N ARG A 127 27.87 15.56 4.85
CA ARG A 127 27.24 15.25 3.55
C ARG A 127 26.25 14.10 3.68
N PRO A 128 24.99 14.26 3.23
CA PRO A 128 24.06 13.15 3.13
C PRO A 128 24.60 12.17 2.09
N THR A 129 24.93 10.96 2.54
CA THR A 129 25.56 9.91 1.71
C THR A 129 24.52 8.96 1.12
N ALA A 130 23.36 8.82 1.78
CA ALA A 130 22.23 8.05 1.29
C ALA A 130 20.92 8.59 1.86
N ARG A 131 19.83 8.53 1.09
CA ARG A 131 18.47 8.80 1.56
C ARG A 131 17.70 7.49 1.68
N PHE A 132 16.76 7.44 2.61
CA PHE A 132 15.94 6.27 2.89
C PHE A 132 14.48 6.69 3.01
N MET A 133 13.59 6.02 2.30
CA MET A 133 12.15 6.14 2.50
C MET A 133 11.75 5.18 3.60
N ILE A 134 11.21 5.74 4.68
CA ILE A 134 10.75 5.03 5.85
C ILE A 134 9.24 4.99 5.77
N THR A 135 8.68 3.79 5.79
CA THR A 135 7.24 3.55 5.91
C THR A 135 6.98 2.89 7.25
N ALA A 136 6.09 3.46 8.05
CA ALA A 136 5.75 2.99 9.38
C ALA A 136 4.23 3.02 9.60
N THR A 137 3.76 2.29 10.61
CA THR A 137 2.39 2.35 11.09
C THR A 137 2.38 2.68 12.58
N ALA A 138 1.42 3.46 13.04
CA ALA A 138 1.29 3.83 14.44
C ALA A 138 -0.17 4.07 14.81
N ALA A 139 -0.50 3.94 16.10
CA ALA A 139 -1.76 4.44 16.62
C ALA A 139 -1.63 5.95 16.87
N ALA A 140 -2.66 6.71 16.54
CA ALA A 140 -2.75 8.13 16.81
C ALA A 140 -4.07 8.47 17.53
N THR A 141 -4.04 9.52 18.33
CA THR A 141 -5.23 10.10 18.95
C THR A 141 -5.63 11.34 18.16
N VAL A 142 -6.93 11.48 17.88
CA VAL A 142 -7.47 12.62 17.14
C VAL A 142 -7.77 13.76 18.11
N GLU A 143 -7.18 14.93 17.88
CA GLU A 143 -7.43 16.17 18.62
C GLU A 143 -7.77 17.27 17.58
N ASP A 144 -9.01 17.74 17.55
CA ASP A 144 -9.48 18.85 16.69
C ASP A 144 -9.12 18.73 15.18
N HIS A 145 -9.35 17.55 14.57
CA HIS A 145 -8.99 17.22 13.17
C HIS A 145 -7.48 17.13 12.88
N GLU A 146 -6.64 17.30 13.89
CA GLU A 146 -5.24 16.92 13.85
C GLU A 146 -5.03 15.59 14.55
N ILE A 147 -3.89 14.94 14.25
CA ILE A 147 -3.54 13.68 14.89
C ILE A 147 -2.27 13.82 15.74
N LYS A 148 -2.35 13.28 16.94
CA LYS A 148 -1.21 13.09 17.83
C LYS A 148 -0.79 11.63 17.80
N VAL A 149 0.35 11.36 17.19
CA VAL A 149 0.87 10.00 17.03
C VAL A 149 1.44 9.49 18.35
N ASP A 150 1.04 8.29 18.77
CA ASP A 150 1.63 7.61 19.91
C ASP A 150 2.97 6.98 19.51
N VAL A 151 4.04 7.65 19.93
CA VAL A 151 5.43 7.30 19.66
C VAL A 151 5.80 5.88 20.13
N GLY A 152 5.13 5.37 21.17
CA GLY A 152 5.34 4.02 21.69
C GLY A 152 4.90 2.93 20.70
N THR A 153 3.90 3.23 19.89
CA THR A 153 3.23 2.26 19.00
C THR A 153 3.82 2.18 17.60
N ILE A 154 4.78 3.05 17.25
CA ILE A 154 5.36 3.15 15.91
C ILE A 154 6.04 1.83 15.48
N ARG A 155 5.54 1.17 14.44
CA ARG A 155 6.16 -0.03 13.84
C ARG A 155 6.68 0.31 12.46
N ILE A 156 7.98 0.13 12.26
CA ILE A 156 8.59 0.28 10.94
C ILE A 156 8.15 -0.89 10.07
N LEU A 157 7.50 -0.60 8.95
CA LEU A 157 7.10 -1.58 7.95
C LEU A 157 8.23 -1.82 6.95
N SER A 158 8.86 -0.75 6.49
CA SER A 158 9.99 -0.83 5.57
C SER A 158 10.91 0.39 5.66
N VAL A 159 12.18 0.16 5.34
CA VAL A 159 13.19 1.19 5.14
C VAL A 159 13.86 0.88 3.80
N ILE A 160 13.57 1.70 2.80
CA ILE A 160 14.04 1.48 1.42
C ILE A 160 15.03 2.58 1.09
N ARG A 161 16.23 2.24 0.63
CA ARG A 161 17.17 3.25 0.15
C ARG A 161 16.62 3.91 -1.12
N VAL A 162 16.59 5.24 -1.13
CA VAL A 162 16.19 6.04 -2.28
C VAL A 162 17.42 6.82 -2.72
N TYR A 163 18.00 6.39 -3.84
CA TYR A 163 19.27 6.85 -4.41
C TYR A 163 20.55 6.43 -3.65
#